data_AF-A0A816FGT9-F1
#
_entry.id   AF-A0A816FGT9-F1
#
_cell.length_a   1.000
_cell.length_b   1.000
_cell.length_c   1.000
_cell.angle_alpha   90.00
_cell.angle_beta   90.00
_cell.angle_gamma   90.00
#
_symmetry.space_group_name_H-M   'P 1'
#
loop_
_entity.id
_entity.type
_entity.pdbx_description
1 polymer ?
#
loop_
_entity_poly.entity_id
_entity_poly.type
_entity_poly.pdbx_seq_one_letter_code
_entity_poly.pdbx_strand_id
1 'polypeptide(L)'
;CGLCNVDGSSVLIDYITANNAFIIKEKVNITANVLHALDIQSNSRADFIDRYIQPADQEYCRLLAGLPGTQLYDNMQQGRAEYWRVVFRKKIATITSLI
;
A
#
# COMPACT_ATOMS: atom_id res chain seq x y z
N CYS A 1 21.13 -14.40 -1.53
CA CYS A 1 20.91 -13.23 -2.40
C CYS A 1 20.17 -12.16 -1.58
N GLY A 2 20.91 -11.18 -1.05
CA GLY A 2 20.45 -10.26 -0.01
C GLY A 2 19.65 -9.05 -0.48
N LEU A 3 18.68 -9.24 -1.39
CA LEU A 3 17.82 -8.15 -1.89
C LEU A 3 16.35 -8.26 -1.43
N CYS A 4 16.04 -9.18 -0.53
CA CYS A 4 14.66 -9.42 -0.06
C CYS A 4 14.25 -8.64 1.20
N ASN A 5 15.12 -7.75 1.72
CA ASN A 5 14.92 -7.07 3.01
C ASN A 5 14.89 -5.54 2.91
N VAL A 6 14.63 -4.99 1.73
CA VAL A 6 14.39 -3.55 1.60
C VAL A 6 12.90 -3.33 1.72
N ASP A 7 12.45 -2.78 2.84
CA ASP A 7 11.09 -2.25 2.99
C ASP A 7 10.82 -1.32 1.81
N GLY A 8 10.11 -1.77 0.78
CA GLY A 8 9.86 -0.95 -0.43
C GLY A 8 9.14 0.36 -0.11
N SER A 9 8.42 0.39 1.01
CA SER A 9 7.81 1.59 1.58
C SER A 9 8.84 2.59 2.13
N SER A 10 9.99 2.14 2.65
CA SER A 10 11.08 3.01 3.09
C SER A 10 11.71 3.70 1.88
N VAL A 11 12.00 2.98 0.80
CA VAL A 11 12.67 3.53 -0.39
C VAL A 11 11.88 4.69 -1.02
N LEU A 12 10.56 4.56 -1.14
CA LEU A 12 9.73 5.63 -1.69
C LEU A 12 9.66 6.86 -0.76
N ILE A 13 9.50 6.62 0.56
CA ILE A 13 9.46 7.69 1.56
C ILE A 13 10.82 8.42 1.62
N ASP A 14 11.91 7.66 1.56
CA ASP A 14 13.28 8.16 1.53
C ASP A 14 13.52 9.00 0.26
N TYR A 15 13.06 8.54 -0.90
CA TYR A 15 13.13 9.31 -2.15
C TYR A 15 12.37 10.65 -2.08
N ILE A 16 11.16 10.65 -1.52
CA ILE A 16 10.34 11.87 -1.40
C ILE A 16 10.98 12.88 -0.43
N THR A 17 11.62 12.39 0.63
CA THR A 17 12.30 13.25 1.62
C THR A 17 13.70 13.69 1.19
N ALA A 18 14.43 12.89 0.42
CA ALA A 18 15.79 13.18 -0.07
C ALA A 18 15.85 14.43 -0.95
N ASN A 19 14.78 14.75 -1.68
CA ASN A 19 14.68 15.97 -2.48
C ASN A 19 14.53 17.25 -1.63
N ASN A 20 14.56 17.13 -0.30
CA ASN A 20 14.54 18.19 0.70
C ASN A 20 13.35 19.17 0.62
N ALA A 21 12.41 18.94 -0.31
CA ALA A 21 11.25 19.78 -0.57
C ALA A 21 10.05 19.45 0.33
N PHE A 22 10.06 18.28 0.98
CA PHE A 22 8.96 17.80 1.81
C PHE A 22 9.46 17.35 3.20
N ILE A 23 8.60 17.49 4.19
CA ILE A 23 8.73 16.85 5.51
C ILE A 23 7.57 15.87 5.71
N ILE A 24 7.85 14.74 6.36
CA ILE A 24 6.82 13.82 6.80
C ILE A 24 6.15 14.45 8.02
N LYS A 25 4.83 14.63 7.95
CA LYS A 25 4.01 15.07 9.10
C LYS A 25 3.42 13.90 9.85
N GLU A 26 3.10 12.83 9.14
CA GLU A 26 2.44 11.68 9.69
C GLU A 26 2.83 10.44 8.89
N LYS A 27 3.05 9.33 9.59
CA LYS A 27 3.27 8.01 9.02
C LYS A 27 2.53 6.99 9.88
N VAL A 28 1.51 6.34 9.33
CA VAL A 28 0.68 5.36 10.03
C VAL A 28 0.58 4.09 9.21
N ASN A 29 0.89 2.94 9.82
CA ASN A 29 0.60 1.64 9.22
C ASN A 29 -0.91 1.41 9.31
N ILE A 30 -1.57 1.25 8.17
CA ILE A 30 -3.01 1.06 8.06
C ILE A 30 -3.37 -0.35 7.53
N THR A 31 -2.41 -1.28 7.54
CA THR A 31 -2.57 -2.64 6.98
C THR A 31 -3.76 -3.38 7.60
N ALA A 32 -3.95 -3.28 8.92
CA ALA A 32 -5.09 -3.89 9.61
C ALA A 32 -6.44 -3.32 9.12
N ASN A 33 -6.51 -2.02 8.89
CA ASN A 33 -7.73 -1.38 8.38
C ASN A 33 -8.02 -1.80 6.93
N VAL A 34 -6.96 -1.96 6.12
CA VAL A 34 -7.07 -2.46 4.74
C VAL A 34 -7.57 -3.90 4.74
N LEU A 35 -6.96 -4.80 5.53
CA LEU A 35 -7.40 -6.18 5.67
C LEU A 35 -8.87 -6.26 6.09
N HIS A 36 -9.26 -5.49 7.11
CA HIS A 36 -10.65 -5.44 7.55
C HIS A 36 -11.61 -4.97 6.44
N ALA A 37 -11.22 -3.96 5.65
CA ALA A 37 -12.03 -3.48 4.53
C ALA A 37 -12.15 -4.51 3.40
N LEU A 38 -11.09 -5.29 3.15
CA LEU A 38 -11.11 -6.40 2.20
C LEU A 38 -12.04 -7.52 2.67
N ASP A 39 -12.00 -7.86 3.97
CA ASP A 39 -12.85 -8.90 4.56
C ASP A 39 -14.34 -8.59 4.41
N ILE A 40 -14.75 -7.35 4.71
CA ILE A 40 -16.16 -6.91 4.62
C ILE A 40 -16.75 -7.16 3.23
N GLN A 41 -15.94 -7.00 2.17
CA GLN A 41 -16.42 -7.11 0.79
C GLN A 41 -16.02 -8.43 0.10
N SER A 42 -15.30 -9.31 0.80
CA SER A 42 -14.70 -10.51 0.23
C SER A 42 -15.70 -11.41 -0.47
N ASN A 43 -16.82 -11.73 0.19
CA ASN A 43 -17.88 -12.58 -0.37
C ASN A 43 -18.52 -11.98 -1.62
N SER A 44 -18.89 -10.70 -1.58
CA SER A 44 -19.51 -10.00 -2.72
C SER A 44 -18.58 -9.94 -3.94
N ARG A 45 -17.29 -9.71 -3.71
CA ARG A 45 -16.27 -9.70 -4.77
C ARG A 45 -16.03 -11.10 -5.34
N ALA A 46 -15.97 -12.13 -4.50
CA ALA A 46 -15.84 -13.51 -4.94
C ALA A 46 -17.02 -13.92 -5.83
N ASP A 47 -18.25 -13.64 -5.37
CA ASP A 47 -19.48 -13.92 -6.13
C ASP A 47 -19.51 -13.20 -7.48
N PHE A 48 -19.08 -11.93 -7.52
CA PHE A 48 -18.98 -11.17 -8.76
C PHE A 48 -17.99 -11.82 -9.74
N ILE A 49 -16.80 -12.20 -9.25
CA ILE A 49 -15.78 -12.83 -10.08
C ILE A 49 -16.28 -14.16 -10.63
N ASP A 50 -16.90 -14.98 -9.79
CA ASP A 50 -17.38 -16.31 -10.18
C ASP A 50 -18.51 -16.25 -11.22
N ARG A 51 -19.33 -15.20 -11.18
CA ARG A 51 -20.49 -15.06 -12.08
C ARG A 51 -20.16 -14.33 -13.38
N TYR A 52 -19.27 -13.35 -13.35
CA TYR A 52 -19.12 -12.39 -14.46
C TYR A 52 -17.75 -12.38 -15.11
N ILE A 53 -16.75 -13.01 -14.50
CA ILE A 53 -15.38 -13.06 -15.05
C ILE A 53 -15.14 -14.42 -15.70
N GLN A 54 -14.51 -14.40 -16.87
CA GLN A 54 -14.14 -15.60 -17.60
C GLN A 54 -13.17 -16.46 -16.76
N PRO A 55 -13.29 -17.80 -16.77
CA PRO A 55 -12.47 -18.68 -15.92
C PRO A 55 -10.96 -18.44 -16.04
N ALA A 56 -10.47 -18.10 -17.23
CA ALA A 56 -9.06 -17.81 -17.48
C ALA A 56 -8.53 -16.58 -16.71
N ASP A 57 -9.41 -15.62 -16.37
CA ASP A 57 -9.04 -14.37 -15.71
C ASP A 57 -9.39 -14.36 -14.22
N GLN A 58 -10.13 -15.36 -13.73
CA GLN A 58 -10.64 -15.38 -12.36
C GLN A 58 -9.52 -15.34 -11.32
N GLU A 59 -8.46 -16.13 -11.47
CA GLU A 59 -7.34 -16.15 -10.53
C GLU A 59 -6.69 -14.76 -10.41
N TYR A 60 -6.42 -14.12 -11.54
CA TYR A 60 -5.84 -12.79 -11.59
C TYR A 60 -6.78 -11.73 -10.97
N CYS A 61 -8.07 -11.79 -11.30
CA CYS A 61 -9.07 -10.88 -10.71
C CYS A 61 -9.22 -11.08 -9.20
N ARG A 62 -9.13 -12.32 -8.69
CA ARG A 62 -9.15 -12.61 -7.25
C ARG A 62 -7.95 -11.99 -6.55
N LEU A 63 -6.75 -12.11 -7.12
CA LEU A 63 -5.54 -11.48 -6.61
C LEU A 63 -5.68 -9.95 -6.54
N LEU A 64 -6.14 -9.31 -7.62
CA LEU A 64 -6.36 -7.86 -7.66
C LEU A 64 -7.44 -7.38 -6.69
N ALA A 65 -8.50 -8.18 -6.53
CA ALA A 65 -9.57 -7.91 -5.58
C ALA A 65 -9.14 -8.05 -4.12
N GLY A 66 -7.93 -8.57 -3.87
CA GLY A 66 -7.38 -8.78 -2.53
C GLY A 66 -8.20 -9.76 -1.72
N LEU A 67 -8.70 -10.85 -2.34
CA LEU A 67 -9.50 -11.83 -1.63
C LEU A 67 -8.65 -12.66 -0.65
N PRO A 68 -9.24 -13.14 0.47
CA PRO A 68 -8.60 -14.11 1.34
C PRO A 68 -8.07 -15.33 0.58
N GLY A 69 -6.89 -15.81 0.95
CA GLY A 69 -6.21 -16.94 0.28
C GLY A 69 -5.49 -16.57 -1.01
N THR A 70 -5.46 -15.28 -1.39
CA THR A 70 -4.59 -14.79 -2.47
C THR A 70 -3.24 -14.37 -1.90
N GLN A 71 -2.19 -14.46 -2.72
CA GLN A 71 -0.83 -14.11 -2.29
C GLN A 71 -0.73 -12.70 -1.72
N LEU A 72 -1.45 -11.72 -2.30
CA LEU A 72 -1.46 -10.34 -1.79
C LEU A 72 -2.06 -10.25 -0.38
N TYR A 73 -3.22 -10.86 -0.17
CA TYR A 73 -3.89 -10.87 1.14
C TYR A 73 -3.03 -11.58 2.19
N ASP A 74 -2.52 -12.75 1.86
CA ASP A 74 -1.71 -13.57 2.77
C ASP A 74 -0.40 -12.86 3.15
N ASN A 75 0.23 -12.17 2.19
CA ASN A 75 1.41 -11.36 2.47
C ASN A 75 1.10 -10.22 3.46
N MET A 76 -0.05 -9.56 3.34
CA MET A 76 -0.46 -8.52 4.30
C MET A 76 -0.74 -9.11 5.69
N GLN A 77 -1.48 -10.21 5.75
CA GLN A 77 -1.80 -10.88 7.01
C GLN A 77 -0.55 -11.37 7.76
N GLN A 78 0.47 -11.80 7.01
CA GLN A 78 1.73 -12.32 7.56
C GLN A 78 2.80 -11.24 7.75
N GLY A 79 2.48 -9.96 7.52
CA GLY A 79 3.42 -8.85 7.67
C GLY A 79 4.53 -8.80 6.62
N ARG A 80 4.40 -9.51 5.51
CA ARG A 80 5.33 -9.46 4.36
C ARG A 80 5.02 -8.34 3.38
N ALA A 81 3.84 -7.74 3.49
CA ALA A 81 3.41 -6.56 2.75
C ALA A 81 2.67 -5.61 3.70
N GLU A 82 2.86 -4.31 3.51
CA GLU A 82 2.28 -3.30 4.40
C GLU A 82 1.64 -2.16 3.59
N TYR A 83 0.56 -1.61 4.13
CA TYR A 83 -0.03 -0.36 3.67
C TYR A 83 0.26 0.77 4.64
N TRP A 84 0.83 1.86 4.11
CA TRP A 84 1.20 3.04 4.87
C TRP A 84 0.41 4.26 4.39
N ARG A 85 -0.20 4.98 5.33
CA ARG A 85 -0.67 6.35 5.11
C ARG A 85 0.46 7.31 5.49
N VAL A 86 0.89 8.11 4.53
CA VAL A 86 1.95 9.10 4.73
C VAL A 86 1.43 10.48 4.33
N VAL A 87 1.56 11.45 5.24
CA VAL A 87 1.19 12.84 4.98
C VAL A 87 2.46 13.66 4.86
N PHE A 88 2.66 14.28 3.70
CA PHE A 88 3.78 15.17 3.44
C PHE A 88 3.37 16.63 3.55
N ARG A 89 4.27 17.49 4.04
CA ARG A 89 4.15 18.94 3.95
C ARG A 89 5.32 19.51 3.16
N LYS A 90 5.04 20.38 2.18
CA LYS A 90 6.09 21.12 1.47
C LYS A 90 6.84 22.05 2.43
N LYS A 91 8.17 22.04 2.40
CA LYS A 91 8.98 23.04 3.10
C LYS A 91 8.78 24.38 2.39
N ILE A 92 8.40 25.41 3.14
CA ILE A 92 8.40 26.79 2.62
C ILE A 92 9.85 27.24 2.65
N ALA A 93 10.41 27.60 1.49
CA ALA A 93 11.72 28.23 1.45
C ALA A 93 11.61 29.57 2.19
N THR A 94 12.29 29.71 3.31
CA THR A 94 12.46 31.01 3.96
C THR A 94 13.35 31.82 3.02
N ILE A 95 12.78 32.81 2.33
CA ILE A 95 13.58 33.84 1.67
C ILE A 95 14.22 34.63 2.80
N THR A 96 15.48 34.32 3.10
CA THR A 96 16.30 35.17 3.96
C THR A 96 16.59 36.42 3.15
N SER A 97 15.77 37.46 3.32
CA SER A 97 16.08 38.79 2.83
C SER A 97 17.35 39.25 3.53
N LEU A 98 18.48 39.27 2.83
CA LEU A 98 19.70 39.92 3.28
C LEU A 98 19.40 41.42 3.34
N ILE A 99 19.37 41.96 4.56
CA ILE A 99 19.43 43.40 4.86
C ILE A 99 20.91 43.79 4.87
#